data_AF-A0A9X2XSN9-F1
#
_entry.id   AF-A0A9X2XSN9-F1
#
_cell.length_a   1.000
_cell.length_b   1.000
_cell.length_c   1.000
_cell.angle_alpha   90.00
_cell.angle_beta   90.00
_cell.angle_gamma   90.00
#
_symmetry.space_group_name_H-M   'P 1'
#
loop_
_entity.id
_entity.type
_entity.pdbx_description
1 polymer ?
#
loop_
_entity_poly.entity_id
_entity_poly.type
_entity_poly.pdbx_seq_one_letter_code
_entity_poly.pdbx_strand_id
1 'polypeptide(L)'
;MGRIFTVDFNYGKKEYPALVKISAAHNFFSVSYHIADPSLHHLLPGGKVNYNNVDGFTNIQGNNIIVLDLIECITIAVEKYLHLPQEV
;
A
#
# COMPACT_ATOMS: atom_id res chain seq x y z
N MET A 1 6.65 -16.06 -3.53
CA MET A 1 6.93 -15.25 -4.74
C MET A 1 6.66 -13.79 -4.38
N GLY A 2 7.58 -12.87 -4.69
CA GLY A 2 7.44 -11.45 -4.35
C GLY A 2 7.25 -10.59 -5.61
N ARG A 3 6.36 -9.61 -5.57
CA ARG A 3 6.13 -8.63 -6.62
C ARG A 3 6.43 -7.23 -6.08
N ILE A 4 7.15 -6.45 -6.86
CA ILE A 4 7.41 -5.03 -6.57
C ILE A 4 6.90 -4.26 -7.77
N PHE A 5 6.05 -3.27 -7.52
CA PHE A 5 5.48 -2.42 -8.55
C PHE A 5 5.13 -1.06 -7.94
N THR A 6 4.93 -0.07 -8.81
CA THR A 6 4.50 1.27 -8.40
C THR A 6 3.02 1.41 -8.75
N VAL A 7 2.26 2.02 -7.84
CA VAL A 7 0.87 2.42 -8.10
C VAL A 7 0.71 3.90 -7.79
N ASP A 8 -0.06 4.57 -8.63
CA ASP A 8 -0.50 5.94 -8.36
C ASP A 8 -1.81 5.87 -7.58
N PHE A 9 -1.88 6.60 -6.47
CA PHE A 9 -3.08 6.70 -5.64
C PHE A 9 -3.41 8.18 -5.41
N ASN A 10 -4.70 8.47 -5.29
CA ASN A 10 -5.18 9.81 -5.00
C ASN A 10 -5.42 9.94 -3.50
N TYR A 11 -4.87 11.01 -2.91
CA TYR A 11 -5.10 11.34 -1.51
C TYR A 11 -5.34 12.83 -1.35
N GLY A 12 -6.54 13.22 -0.91
CA GLY A 12 -7.01 14.59 -0.97
C GLY A 12 -7.23 15.05 -2.43
N LYS A 13 -6.49 16.10 -2.87
CA LYS A 13 -6.58 16.67 -4.23
C LYS A 13 -5.29 16.49 -5.05
N LYS A 14 -4.44 15.54 -4.64
CA LYS A 14 -3.15 15.26 -5.27
C LYS A 14 -3.01 13.76 -5.51
N GLU A 15 -2.35 13.43 -6.60
CA GLU A 15 -1.92 12.09 -6.93
C GLU A 15 -0.50 11.88 -6.41
N TYR A 16 -0.26 10.71 -5.82
CA TYR A 16 1.03 10.33 -5.27
C TYR A 16 1.43 8.94 -5.76
N PRO A 17 2.71 8.75 -6.13
CA PRO A 17 3.23 7.41 -6.40
C PRO A 17 3.55 6.69 -5.08
N ALA A 18 3.05 5.47 -4.95
CA ALA A 18 3.46 4.51 -3.92
C ALA A 18 4.20 3.33 -4.54
N LEU A 19 5.40 3.05 -4.04
CA LEU A 19 6.10 1.81 -4.31
C LEU A 19 5.53 0.73 -3.40
N VAL A 20 5.01 -0.34 -4.01
CA VAL A 20 4.36 -1.44 -3.32
C VAL A 20 5.19 -2.70 -3.50
N LYS A 21 5.52 -3.33 -2.39
CA LYS A 21 6.18 -4.63 -2.36
C LYS A 21 5.26 -5.63 -1.67
N ILE A 22 4.77 -6.60 -2.44
CA ILE A 22 3.97 -7.71 -1.93
C ILE A 22 4.85 -8.94 -1.90
N SER A 23 4.96 -9.59 -0.75
CA SER A 23 5.69 -10.84 -0.56
C SER A 23 4.76 -11.88 0.03
N ALA A 24 4.47 -12.94 -0.72
CA ALA A 24 3.70 -14.08 -0.25
C ALA A 24 4.62 -15.32 -0.12
N ALA A 25 4.64 -15.91 1.07
CA ALA A 25 5.27 -17.19 1.40
C ALA A 25 4.23 -18.10 2.08
N HIS A 26 4.47 -19.42 2.14
CA HIS A 26 3.48 -20.47 2.44
C HIS A 26 2.41 -20.20 3.53
N ASN A 27 2.69 -19.38 4.55
CA ASN A 27 1.71 -18.90 5.55
C ASN A 27 1.94 -17.42 5.94
N PHE A 28 2.43 -16.60 5.01
CA PHE A 28 2.80 -15.22 5.31
C PHE A 28 2.58 -14.32 4.11
N PHE A 29 1.68 -13.35 4.27
CA PHE A 29 1.46 -12.28 3.31
C PHE A 29 1.99 -10.98 3.91
N SER A 30 2.98 -10.40 3.24
CA SER A 30 3.58 -9.13 3.62
C SER A 30 3.36 -8.10 2.53
N VAL A 31 2.86 -6.93 2.90
CA VAL A 31 2.76 -5.78 2.00
C VAL A 31 3.51 -4.61 2.61
N SER A 32 4.50 -4.12 1.88
CA SER A 32 5.23 -2.92 2.20
C SER A 32 4.82 -1.81 1.24
N TYR A 33 4.31 -0.70 1.77
CA TYR A 33 4.09 0.53 1.03
C TYR A 33 5.26 1.48 1.29
N HIS A 34 5.76 2.13 0.25
CA HIS A 34 6.73 3.21 0.36
C HIS A 34 6.31 4.42 -0.47
N ILE A 35 6.09 5.55 0.21
CA ILE A 35 5.70 6.82 -0.41
C ILE A 35 6.89 7.78 -0.32
N ALA A 36 7.41 8.18 -1.47
CA ALA A 36 8.57 9.05 -1.56
C ALA A 36 8.25 10.50 -1.16
N ASP A 37 6.98 10.92 -1.26
CA ASP A 37 6.58 12.30 -1.01
C ASP A 37 6.74 12.68 0.48
N PRO A 38 7.60 13.65 0.82
CA PRO A 38 7.87 14.05 2.19
C PRO A 38 6.66 14.72 2.86
N SER A 39 5.71 15.23 2.06
CA SER A 39 4.47 15.81 2.58
C SER A 39 3.62 14.78 3.29
N LEU A 40 3.79 13.48 3.03
CA LEU A 40 3.06 12.40 3.70
C LEU A 40 3.88 11.74 4.82
N HIS A 41 5.14 12.14 5.02
CA HIS A 41 6.01 11.55 6.05
C HIS A 41 5.56 11.90 7.48
N HIS A 42 4.76 12.96 7.64
CA HIS A 42 4.13 13.30 8.92
C HIS A 42 2.99 12.33 9.30
N LEU A 43 2.35 11.69 8.31
CA LEU A 43 1.33 10.67 8.51
C LEU A 43 1.95 9.28 8.60
N LEU A 44 2.97 9.04 7.77
CA LEU A 44 3.69 7.78 7.68
C LEU A 44 5.17 8.03 7.96
N PRO A 45 5.66 7.79 9.19
CA PRO A 45 7.06 8.03 9.52
C PRO A 45 7.97 7.21 8.59
N GLY A 46 8.82 7.92 7.84
CA GLY A 46 9.71 7.32 6.83
C GLY A 46 9.01 6.88 5.53
N GLY A 47 7.75 7.28 5.34
CA GLY A 47 6.91 6.96 4.19
C GLY A 47 6.63 5.47 4.06
N LYS A 48 6.81 4.68 5.12
CA LYS A 48 6.78 3.21 5.05
C LYS A 48 5.66 2.64 5.90
N VAL A 49 4.98 1.65 5.35
CA VAL A 49 3.98 0.87 6.06
C VAL A 49 4.20 -0.58 5.74
N ASN A 50 4.27 -1.44 6.77
CA ASN A 50 4.42 -2.87 6.59
C ASN A 50 3.23 -3.58 7.22
N TYR A 51 2.47 -4.29 6.40
CA TYR A 51 1.44 -5.21 6.82
C TYR A 51 1.96 -6.61 6.75
N ASN A 52 1.82 -7.34 7.84
CA ASN A 52 2.16 -8.74 7.92
C ASN A 52 0.91 -9.45 8.43
N ASN A 53 0.26 -10.21 7.55
CA ASN A 53 -0.94 -10.93 7.89
C ASN A 53 -0.99 -12.28 7.18
N VAL A 54 -1.82 -13.18 7.67
CA VAL A 54 -2.20 -14.43 7.00
C VAL A 54 -3.47 -14.26 6.16
N ASP A 55 -4.33 -13.28 6.50
CA ASP A 55 -5.64 -13.04 5.87
C ASP A 55 -5.65 -12.00 4.72
N GLY A 56 -4.47 -11.51 4.27
CA GLY A 56 -4.41 -10.49 3.21
C GLY A 56 -4.70 -9.06 3.70
N PHE A 57 -5.33 -8.23 2.86
CA PHE A 57 -5.61 -6.80 3.13
C PHE A 57 -6.73 -6.56 4.17
N THR A 58 -7.48 -7.60 4.54
CA THR A 58 -8.75 -7.51 5.28
C THR A 58 -8.63 -7.04 6.73
N ASN A 59 -7.41 -6.96 7.28
CA ASN A 59 -7.19 -6.64 8.70
C ASN A 59 -6.06 -5.60 8.92
N ILE A 60 -6.02 -4.60 8.04
CA ILE A 60 -5.15 -3.44 8.24
C ILE A 60 -5.74 -2.57 9.35
N GLN A 61 -5.29 -2.79 10.60
CA GLN A 61 -5.66 -1.95 11.75
C GLN A 61 -4.54 -0.95 12.05
N GLY A 62 -4.89 0.33 12.03
CA GLY A 62 -4.01 1.45 12.36
C GLY A 62 -4.55 2.21 13.56
N ASN A 63 -3.67 2.77 14.38
CA ASN A 63 -4.03 3.53 15.58
C ASN A 63 -4.46 4.99 15.27
N ASN A 64 -4.51 5.37 13.99
CA ASN A 64 -4.78 6.73 13.53
C ASN A 64 -5.68 6.69 12.28
N ILE A 65 -6.84 7.38 12.36
CA ILE A 65 -7.88 7.40 11.31
C ILE A 65 -7.33 7.94 9.98
N ILE A 66 -6.47 8.96 10.03
CA ILE A 66 -5.89 9.58 8.82
C ILE A 66 -4.95 8.61 8.11
N VAL A 67 -4.20 7.84 8.90
CA VAL A 67 -3.30 6.82 8.38
C VAL A 67 -4.11 5.69 7.74
N LEU A 68 -5.17 5.22 8.40
CA LEU A 68 -6.09 4.21 7.87
C LEU A 68 -6.69 4.61 6.52
N ASP A 69 -7.18 5.84 6.40
CA ASP A 69 -7.74 6.40 5.15
C ASP A 69 -6.71 6.43 4.01
N LEU A 70 -5.47 6.83 4.32
CA LEU A 70 -4.36 6.81 3.38
C LEU A 70 -4.04 5.38 2.92
N ILE A 71 -4.03 4.42 3.84
CA ILE A 71 -3.75 3.02 3.52
C ILE A 71 -4.87 2.39 2.70
N GLU A 72 -6.12 2.72 2.99
CA GLU A 72 -7.28 2.28 2.21
C GLU A 72 -7.17 2.76 0.77
N CYS A 73 -6.85 4.05 0.56
CA CYS A 73 -6.61 4.61 -0.77
C CYS A 73 -5.51 3.87 -1.55
N ILE A 74 -4.38 3.58 -0.89
CA ILE A 74 -3.28 2.80 -1.49
C ILE A 74 -3.73 1.37 -1.79
N THR A 75 -4.47 0.74 -0.89
CA THR A 75 -4.97 -0.63 -1.04
C THR A 75 -5.92 -0.74 -2.22
N ILE A 76 -6.86 0.20 -2.37
CA ILE A 76 -7.77 0.27 -3.52
C ILE A 76 -6.98 0.42 -4.83
N ALA A 77 -5.96 1.28 -4.86
CA ALA A 77 -5.09 1.44 -6.03
C ALA A 77 -4.34 0.15 -6.38
N VAL A 78 -3.84 -0.56 -5.36
CA VAL A 78 -3.19 -1.87 -5.51
C VAL A 78 -4.15 -2.93 -6.02
N GLU A 79 -5.34 -3.05 -5.44
CA GLU A 79 -6.35 -4.01 -5.88
C GLU A 79 -6.78 -3.73 -7.33
N LYS A 80 -6.98 -2.46 -7.69
CA LYS A 80 -7.27 -2.06 -9.07
C LYS A 80 -6.13 -2.46 -10.01
N TYR A 81 -4.88 -2.21 -9.62
CA TYR A 81 -3.71 -2.60 -10.41
C TYR A 81 -3.61 -4.12 -10.60
N LEU A 82 -3.92 -4.91 -9.57
CA LEU A 82 -3.88 -6.37 -9.62
C LEU A 82 -5.03 -7.00 -10.42
N HIS A 83 -6.19 -6.32 -10.52
CA HIS A 83 -7.33 -6.77 -11.32
C HIS A 83 -7.28 -6.32 -12.79
N LEU A 84 -6.46 -5.32 -13.12
CA LEU A 84 -6.27 -4.91 -14.50
C LEU A 84 -5.48 -5.99 -15.26
N PRO A 85 -5.88 -6.35 -16.50
CA PRO A 85 -5.06 -7.20 -17.35
C PRO A 85 -3.74 -6.48 -17.56
N GLN A 86 -2.65 -7.10 -17.11
CA GLN A 86 -1.31 -6.57 -17.32
C GLN A 86 -1.05 -6.66 -18.83
N GLU A 87 -1.12 -5.53 -19.55
CA GLU A 87 -0.67 -5.49 -20.94
C GLU A 87 0.83 -5.81 -20.95
N VAL A 88 1.16 -6.94 -21.59
CA VAL A 88 2.50 -7.52 -21.71
C VAL A 88 3.17 -7.02 -22.98
#